data_AF-A0A2R5EWC0-F1
#
_entry.id   AF-A0A2R5EWC0-F1
#
_cell.length_a   1.000
_cell.length_b   1.000
_cell.length_c   1.000
_cell.angle_alpha   90.00
_cell.angle_beta   90.00
_cell.angle_gamma   90.00
#
_symmetry.space_group_name_H-M   'P 1'
#
loop_
_entity.id
_entity.type
_entity.pdbx_description
1 polymer ?
#
loop_
_entity_poly.entity_id
_entity_poly.type
_entity_poly.pdbx_seq_one_letter_code
_entity_poly.pdbx_strand_id
1 'polypeptide(L)'
;MQNRDETVRQLMKRAKQGTPLEELVQKEVIAEEGELILVRDMQVISFAEKLCVAVRYELWWSRALYEAGEYAPEDGTIPFTGYCIASEEDMLREFQAICMRRRSEVS
;
A
#
# COMPACT_ATOMS: atom_id res chain seq x y z
N MET A 1 4.05 10.89 8.61
CA MET A 1 3.56 10.33 7.34
C MET A 1 3.90 11.31 6.23
N GLN A 2 4.57 10.85 5.17
CA GLN A 2 4.79 11.67 3.97
C GLN A 2 3.48 11.83 3.20
N ASN A 3 3.24 13.03 2.68
CA ASN A 3 2.09 13.30 1.84
C ASN A 3 2.28 12.59 0.48
N ARG A 4 1.27 11.88 -0.01
CA ARG A 4 1.26 11.17 -1.30
C ARG A 4 1.87 12.00 -2.43
N ASP A 5 1.49 13.27 -2.52
CA ASP A 5 1.90 14.16 -3.60
C ASP A 5 3.38 14.57 -3.49
N GLU A 6 3.93 14.56 -2.28
CA GLU A 6 5.37 14.72 -2.08
C GLU A 6 6.12 13.48 -2.56
N THR A 7 5.65 12.28 -2.19
CA THR A 7 6.25 11.03 -2.63
C THR A 7 6.24 10.88 -4.15
N VAL A 8 5.10 11.20 -4.80
CA VAL A 8 4.99 11.26 -6.27
C VAL A 8 6.02 12.21 -6.88
N ARG A 9 6.15 13.43 -6.33
CA ARG A 9 7.13 14.40 -6.84
C ARG A 9 8.56 13.91 -6.70
N GLN A 10 8.90 13.26 -5.59
CA GLN A 10 10.24 12.69 -5.38
C GLN A 10 10.54 11.54 -6.34
N LEU A 11 9.60 10.60 -6.50
CA LEU A 11 9.71 9.50 -7.46
C LEU A 11 9.90 10.01 -8.89
N MET A 12 9.07 10.97 -9.33
CA MET A 12 9.17 11.55 -10.67
C MET A 12 10.47 12.35 -10.86
N LYS A 13 10.99 13.00 -9.81
CA LYS A 13 12.30 13.68 -9.85
C LYS A 13 13.43 12.67 -10.06
N ARG A 14 13.44 11.57 -9.30
CA ARG A 14 14.43 10.49 -9.45
C ARG A 14 14.37 9.84 -10.84
N ALA A 15 13.17 9.60 -11.36
CA ALA A 15 12.97 9.11 -12.73
C ALA A 15 13.61 10.03 -13.78
N LYS A 16 13.41 11.35 -13.65
CA LYS A 16 14.04 12.36 -14.53
C LYS A 16 15.57 12.44 -14.39
N GLN A 17 16.11 12.00 -13.25
CA GLN A 17 17.55 11.91 -13.00
C GLN A 17 18.18 10.60 -13.52
N GLY A 18 17.39 9.72 -14.14
CA GLY A 18 17.87 8.47 -14.74
C GLY A 18 17.92 7.28 -13.78
N THR A 19 17.23 7.34 -12.63
CA THR A 19 17.07 6.17 -11.76
C THR A 19 16.27 5.08 -12.50
N PRO A 20 16.70 3.80 -12.46
CA PRO A 20 15.96 2.69 -13.07
C PRO A 20 14.53 2.56 -12.52
N LEU A 21 13.57 2.15 -13.35
CA LEU A 21 12.15 2.09 -12.96
C LEU A 21 11.88 1.07 -11.86
N GLU A 22 12.63 -0.02 -11.83
CA GLU A 22 12.60 -1.05 -10.79
C GLU A 22 12.99 -0.52 -9.41
N GLU A 23 13.76 0.56 -9.34
CA GLU A 23 14.16 1.22 -8.08
C GLU A 23 13.24 2.37 -7.68
N LEU A 24 12.25 2.69 -8.52
CA LEU A 24 11.28 3.77 -8.33
C LEU A 24 9.98 3.27 -7.73
N VAL A 25 10.14 2.54 -6.63
CA VAL A 25 9.06 2.00 -5.81
C VAL A 25 9.15 2.63 -4.42
N GLN A 26 8.01 3.02 -3.86
CA GLN A 26 7.89 3.50 -2.49
C GLN A 26 6.69 2.85 -1.81
N LYS A 27 6.97 2.05 -0.78
CA LYS A 27 5.95 1.47 0.10
C LYS A 27 5.87 2.26 1.41
N GLU A 28 4.66 2.50 1.88
CA GLU A 28 4.38 3.24 3.11
C GLU A 28 3.19 2.63 3.85
N VAL A 29 3.31 2.39 5.16
CA VAL A 29 2.16 2.09 6.01
C VAL A 29 1.38 3.39 6.21
N ILE A 30 0.11 3.41 5.82
CA ILE A 30 -0.77 4.59 5.87
C ILE A 30 -1.88 4.47 6.92
N ALA A 31 -2.18 3.26 7.41
CA ALA A 31 -3.04 3.03 8.57
C ALA A 31 -2.68 1.73 9.28
N GLU A 32 -3.00 1.64 10.58
CA GLU A 32 -2.71 0.49 11.44
C GLU A 32 -3.70 0.41 12.61
N GLU A 33 -4.15 -0.79 12.94
CA GLU A 33 -4.96 -1.12 14.12
C GLU A 33 -4.56 -2.54 14.59
N GLY A 34 -3.74 -2.60 15.65
CA GLY A 34 -3.17 -3.87 16.12
C GLY A 34 -2.33 -4.52 15.03
N GLU A 35 -2.63 -5.78 14.71
CA GLU A 35 -1.93 -6.54 13.66
C GLU A 35 -2.37 -6.18 12.23
N LEU A 36 -3.47 -5.44 12.08
CA LEU A 36 -4.00 -5.05 10.78
C LEU A 36 -3.35 -3.76 10.31
N ILE A 37 -2.76 -3.76 9.11
CA ILE A 37 -2.12 -2.59 8.50
C ILE A 37 -2.61 -2.37 7.07
N LEU A 38 -2.65 -1.11 6.65
CA LEU A 38 -2.89 -0.69 5.28
C LEU A 38 -1.61 -0.06 4.74
N VAL A 39 -1.13 -0.60 3.63
CA VAL A 39 0.10 -0.18 2.97
C VAL A 39 -0.26 0.46 1.63
N ARG A 40 0.37 1.58 1.31
CA ARG A 40 0.36 2.23 0.01
C ARG A 40 1.67 1.93 -0.70
N ASP A 41 1.58 1.37 -1.89
CA ASP A 41 2.69 1.07 -2.77
C ASP A 41 2.60 1.96 -4.02
N MET A 42 3.61 2.80 -4.23
CA MET A 42 3.70 3.71 -5.38
C MET A 42 4.86 3.30 -6.26
N GLN A 43 4.59 3.07 -7.54
CA GLN A 43 5.60 2.69 -8.52
C GLN A 43 5.55 3.63 -9.72
N VAL A 44 6.72 4.11 -10.16
CA VAL A 44 6.83 4.78 -11.45
C VAL A 44 6.86 3.71 -12.54
N ILE A 45 5.94 3.82 -13.49
CA ILE A 45 5.86 2.96 -14.67
C ILE A 45 6.03 3.79 -15.94
N SER A 46 6.52 3.17 -17.00
CA SER A 46 6.48 3.75 -18.34
C SER A 46 5.30 3.15 -19.10
N PHE A 47 4.35 3.99 -19.49
CA PHE A 47 3.20 3.61 -20.29
C PHE A 47 3.07 4.54 -21.49
N ALA A 48 3.08 3.97 -22.71
CA ALA A 48 3.05 4.74 -23.95
C ALA A 48 4.11 5.86 -23.99
N GLU A 49 5.36 5.52 -23.62
CA GLU A 49 6.52 6.43 -23.57
C GLU A 49 6.38 7.60 -22.57
N LYS A 50 5.37 7.54 -21.68
CA LYS A 50 5.17 8.52 -20.61
C LYS A 50 5.39 7.87 -19.26
N LEU A 51 6.07 8.62 -18.38
CA LEU A 51 6.20 8.24 -16.98
C LEU A 51 4.89 8.52 -16.25
N CYS A 52 4.35 7.49 -15.60
CA CYS A 52 3.15 7.55 -14.79
C CYS A 52 3.46 6.99 -13.40
N VAL A 53 2.68 7.37 -12.38
CA VAL A 53 2.74 6.74 -11.07
C VAL A 53 1.53 5.83 -10.91
N ALA A 54 1.78 4.54 -10.75
CA ALA A 54 0.79 3.58 -10.29
C ALA A 54 0.76 3.60 -8.76
N VAL A 55 -0.45 3.55 -8.20
CA VAL A 55 -0.66 3.42 -6.75
C VAL A 55 -1.44 2.12 -6.52
N ARG A 56 -0.94 1.29 -5.62
CA ARG A 56 -1.58 0.07 -5.14
C ARG A 56 -1.75 0.18 -3.63
N TYR A 57 -2.81 -0.42 -3.10
CA TYR A 57 -2.98 -0.58 -1.67
C TYR A 57 -2.97 -2.07 -1.32
N GLU A 58 -2.28 -2.39 -0.24
CA GLU A 58 -2.18 -3.74 0.31
C GLU A 58 -2.70 -3.70 1.74
N LEU A 59 -3.69 -4.51 2.05
CA LEU A 59 -4.09 -4.76 3.43
C LEU A 59 -3.23 -5.91 3.95
N TRP A 60 -2.75 -5.87 5.19
CA TRP A 60 -2.07 -6.99 5.84
C TRP A 60 -2.70 -7.26 7.20
N TRP A 61 -3.00 -8.52 7.52
CA TRP A 61 -3.64 -8.92 8.78
C TRP A 61 -2.64 -9.22 9.91
N SER A 62 -1.34 -9.20 9.58
CA SER A 62 -0.23 -9.39 10.51
C SER A 62 0.86 -8.38 10.22
N ARG A 63 1.27 -7.64 11.25
CA ARG A 63 2.39 -6.70 11.15
C ARG A 63 3.72 -7.43 11.04
N ALA A 64 3.87 -8.53 11.77
CA ALA A 64 5.08 -9.35 11.75
C ALA A 64 5.39 -9.90 10.35
N LEU A 65 4.38 -10.42 9.64
CA LEU A 65 4.57 -10.94 8.27
C LEU A 65 4.93 -9.82 7.28
N TYR A 66 4.32 -8.64 7.41
CA TYR A 66 4.69 -7.49 6.59
C TYR A 66 6.14 -7.04 6.82
N GLU A 67 6.57 -6.94 8.09
CA GLU A 67 7.95 -6.55 8.44
C GLU A 67 8.99 -7.58 7.99
N ALA A 68 8.64 -8.87 8.00
CA ALA A 68 9.48 -9.94 7.47
C ALA A 68 9.54 -9.95 5.92
N GLY A 69 8.64 -9.23 5.25
CA GLY A 69 8.46 -9.33 3.79
C GLY A 69 7.99 -10.72 3.34
N GLU A 70 7.45 -11.51 4.27
CA GLU A 70 7.06 -12.89 4.05
C GLU A 70 5.58 -12.96 3.69
N TYR A 71 5.31 -13.32 2.44
CA TYR A 71 3.97 -13.70 2.02
C TYR A 71 3.76 -15.17 2.37
N ALA A 72 3.04 -15.46 3.45
CA ALA A 72 2.81 -16.83 3.91
C ALA A 72 1.31 -17.18 3.90
N PRO A 73 0.87 -18.11 3.03
CA PRO A 73 -0.38 -18.83 3.22
C PRO A 73 -0.05 -20.28 3.55
N GLU A 74 0.07 -20.61 4.84
CA GLU A 74 0.04 -22.01 5.28
C GLU A 74 -0.77 -22.22 6.58
N ASP A 75 -1.07 -21.14 7.32
CA ASP A 75 -1.91 -21.08 8.52
C ASP A 75 -3.26 -20.36 8.32
N GLY A 76 -3.62 -20.07 7.06
CA GLY A 76 -5.03 -19.92 6.67
C GLY A 76 -5.64 -18.53 6.78
N THR A 77 -4.87 -17.42 6.79
CA THR A 77 -5.45 -16.15 6.32
C THR A 77 -4.44 -15.26 5.62
N ILE A 78 -4.73 -14.95 4.35
CA ILE A 78 -4.06 -13.89 3.58
C ILE A 78 -5.08 -12.80 3.19
N PRO A 79 -4.70 -11.51 3.34
CA PRO A 79 -5.59 -10.38 3.13
C PRO A 79 -6.03 -10.07 1.71
N PHE A 80 -7.17 -9.37 1.69
CA PHE A 80 -7.74 -8.69 0.53
C PHE A 80 -6.69 -7.79 -0.13
N THR A 81 -6.17 -8.24 -1.28
CA THR A 81 -5.39 -7.41 -2.20
C THR A 81 -6.37 -6.71 -3.14
N GLY A 82 -6.86 -5.55 -2.72
CA GLY A 82 -7.72 -4.72 -3.54
C GLY A 82 -6.93 -4.00 -4.63
N TYR A 83 -6.85 -4.58 -5.83
CA TYR A 83 -6.38 -3.89 -7.02
C TYR A 83 -7.44 -2.89 -7.49
N CYS A 84 -7.63 -1.79 -6.78
CA CYS A 84 -8.62 -0.81 -7.20
C CYS A 84 -8.04 0.58 -7.42
N ILE A 85 -8.59 1.18 -8.47
CA ILE A 85 -8.61 2.59 -8.86
C ILE A 85 -9.39 3.37 -7.79
N ALA A 86 -9.14 3.08 -6.51
CA ALA A 86 -9.83 3.62 -5.36
C ALA A 86 -9.04 4.81 -4.83
N SER A 87 -9.76 5.83 -4.37
CA SER A 87 -9.12 6.95 -3.69
C SER A 87 -8.51 6.46 -2.37
N GLU A 88 -7.44 7.13 -1.92
CA GLU A 88 -6.82 6.83 -0.62
C GLU A 88 -7.84 6.94 0.51
N GLU A 89 -8.76 7.90 0.41
CA GLU A 89 -9.83 8.08 1.38
C GLU A 89 -10.78 6.89 1.44
N ASP A 90 -11.18 6.33 0.28
CA ASP A 90 -12.06 5.17 0.26
C ASP A 90 -11.37 3.94 0.86
N MET A 91 -10.07 3.77 0.59
CA MET A 91 -9.28 2.68 1.19
C MET A 91 -9.15 2.83 2.70
N LEU A 92 -8.97 4.06 3.20
CA LEU A 92 -8.95 4.34 4.64
C LEU A 92 -10.33 4.11 5.29
N ARG A 93 -11.43 4.44 4.61
CA ARG A 93 -12.79 4.16 5.09
C ARG A 93 -13.05 2.66 5.18
N GLU A 94 -12.68 1.90 4.16
CA GLU A 94 -12.80 0.44 4.17
C GLU A 94 -11.93 -0.19 5.27
N PHE A 95 -10.70 0.29 5.46
CA PHE A 95 -9.84 -0.13 6.56
C PHE A 95 -10.52 0.07 7.92
N GLN A 96 -11.07 1.26 8.18
CA GLN A 96 -11.78 1.55 9.41
C GLN A 96 -13.02 0.66 9.59
N ALA A 97 -13.77 0.41 8.52
CA ALA A 97 -14.93 -0.49 8.55
C ALA A 97 -14.53 -1.92 8.93
N ILE A 98 -13.42 -2.43 8.40
CA ILE A 98 -12.85 -3.73 8.76
C ILE A 98 -12.47 -3.76 10.25
N CYS A 99 -11.76 -2.74 10.75
CA CYS A 99 -11.41 -2.65 12.16
C CYS A 99 -12.64 -2.68 13.08
N MET A 100 -13.71 -1.95 12.71
CA MET A 100 -14.96 -1.93 13.47
C MET A 100 -15.63 -3.31 13.53
N ARG A 101 -15.72 -4.02 12.40
CA ARG A 101 -16.31 -5.36 12.35
C ARG A 101 -15.57 -6.36 13.23
N ARG A 102 -14.23 -6.33 13.22
CA ARG A 102 -13.43 -7.19 14.11
C ARG A 102 -13.68 -6.90 15.58
N ARG A 103 -13.76 -5.63 15.97
CA ARG A 103 -14.03 -5.26 17.36
C ARG A 103 -15.40 -5.77 17.83
N SER A 104 -16.40 -5.78 16.95
CA SER A 104 -17.72 -6.33 17.26
C SER A 104 -17.79 -7.86 17.31
N GLU A 105 -16.88 -8.58 16.64
CA GLU A 105 -16.84 -10.06 16.68
C GLU A 105 -16.15 -10.62 17.93
N VAL A 106 -15.34 -9.79 18.60
CA VAL A 106 -14.57 -10.15 19.80
C VAL A 106 -15.26 -9.67 21.09
N SER A 107 -16.35 -8.92 20.99
CA SER A 107 -17.18 -8.42 22.11
C SER A 107 -18.40 -9.31 22.35
#